data_AF-A0A413QCF8-F1
#
_entry.id   AF-A0A413QCF8-F1
#
_cell.length_a   1.000
_cell.length_b   1.000
_cell.length_c   1.000
_cell.angle_alpha   90.00
_cell.angle_beta   90.00
_cell.angle_gamma   90.00
#
_symmetry.space_group_name_H-M   'P 1'
#
loop_
_entity.id
_entity.type
_entity.pdbx_description
1 polymer ?
#
loop_
_entity_poly.entity_id
_entity_poly.type
_entity_poly.pdbx_seq_one_letter_code
_entity_poly.pdbx_strand_id
1 'polypeptide(L)'
;IMDYIAGKYPDLVPLYDEIYNKHNRSYFEALEVKAEEMAKKYDCPFVDNEMPYGRVPQGHPVIVDYFYHEEIRGTENTGKRNR
;
A
#
# COMPACT_ATOMS: atom_id res chain seq x y z
N ILE A 1 -5.49 1.69 16.66
CA ILE A 1 -4.55 2.55 15.89
C ILE A 1 -4.88 4.02 16.04
N MET A 2 -6.16 4.42 15.97
CA MET A 2 -6.59 5.83 16.13
C MET A 2 -6.10 6.48 17.43
N ASP A 3 -6.22 5.83 18.59
CA ASP A 3 -5.76 6.39 19.88
C ASP A 3 -4.25 6.65 19.92
N TYR A 4 -3.46 5.78 19.27
CA TYR A 4 -2.01 5.93 19.17
C TYR A 4 -1.65 7.15 18.32
N ILE A 5 -2.37 7.34 17.21
CA ILE A 5 -2.17 8.49 16.31
C ILE A 5 -2.60 9.78 16.99
N ALA A 6 -3.76 9.79 17.65
CA ALA A 6 -4.22 10.95 18.41
C ALA A 6 -3.22 11.39 19.50
N GLY A 7 -2.55 10.43 20.14
CA GLY A 7 -1.56 10.71 21.19
C GLY A 7 -0.18 11.17 20.68
N LYS A 8 0.27 10.69 19.51
CA LYS A 8 1.63 10.96 18.99
C LYS A 8 1.69 11.90 17.80
N TYR A 9 0.67 11.89 16.96
CA TYR A 9 0.58 12.61 15.69
C TYR A 9 -0.86 13.12 15.47
N PRO A 10 -1.33 14.08 16.29
CA PRO A 10 -2.71 14.56 16.24
C PRO A 10 -3.08 15.14 14.86
N ASP A 11 -2.12 15.72 14.13
CA ASP A 11 -2.32 16.28 12.80
C ASP A 11 -2.69 15.23 11.75
N LEU A 12 -2.35 13.95 11.99
CA LEU A 12 -2.70 12.83 11.10
C LEU A 12 -4.07 12.24 11.41
N VAL A 13 -4.72 12.63 12.50
CA VAL A 13 -6.03 12.10 12.90
C VAL A 13 -7.10 12.29 11.82
N PRO A 14 -7.25 13.47 11.17
CA PRO A 14 -8.25 13.66 10.13
C PRO A 14 -8.02 12.73 8.93
N LEU A 15 -6.76 12.55 8.53
CA LEU A 15 -6.38 11.67 7.42
C LEU A 15 -6.71 10.21 7.74
N TYR A 16 -6.33 9.73 8.92
CA TYR A 16 -6.60 8.35 9.33
C TYR A 16 -8.08 8.10 9.61
N ASP A 17 -8.84 9.12 10.03
CA ASP A 17 -10.30 9.05 10.16
C ASP A 17 -10.97 8.84 8.80
N GLU A 18 -10.55 9.59 7.77
CA GLU A 18 -11.05 9.39 6.41
C GLU A 18 -10.74 8.00 5.86
N ILE A 19 -9.54 7.50 6.11
CA ILE A 19 -9.11 6.18 5.64
C ILE A 19 -9.86 5.04 6.35
N TYR A 20 -9.90 5.04 7.69
CA TYR A 20 -10.42 3.90 8.45
C TYR A 20 -11.91 4.00 8.80
N ASN A 21 -12.41 5.19 9.13
CA ASN A 21 -13.82 5.35 9.55
C ASN A 21 -14.73 5.67 8.37
N LYS A 22 -14.25 6.42 7.36
CA LYS A 22 -15.03 6.73 6.14
C LYS A 22 -14.74 5.77 4.99
N HIS A 23 -13.83 4.81 5.18
CA HIS A 23 -13.39 3.86 4.16
C HIS A 23 -12.92 4.54 2.86
N ASN A 24 -12.39 5.76 2.95
CA ASN A 24 -11.93 6.51 1.80
C ASN A 24 -10.52 6.05 1.39
N ARG A 25 -10.45 5.30 0.28
CA ARG A 25 -9.20 4.76 -0.26
C ARG A 25 -8.45 5.71 -1.19
N SER A 26 -9.03 6.87 -1.53
CA SER A 26 -8.43 7.80 -2.51
C SER A 26 -7.04 8.29 -2.12
N TYR A 27 -6.73 8.36 -0.81
CA TYR A 27 -5.38 8.67 -0.37
C TYR A 27 -4.37 7.59 -0.74
N PHE A 28 -4.72 6.31 -0.54
CA PHE A 28 -3.87 5.18 -0.90
C PHE A 28 -3.75 5.03 -2.42
N GLU A 29 -4.83 5.22 -3.18
CA GLU A 29 -4.81 5.23 -4.64
C GLU A 29 -3.85 6.32 -5.17
N ALA A 30 -3.89 7.53 -4.59
CA ALA A 30 -2.97 8.60 -4.97
C ALA A 30 -1.50 8.29 -4.60
N LEU A 31 -1.29 7.56 -3.50
CA LEU A 31 0.04 7.13 -3.05
C LEU A 31 0.60 6.03 -3.96
N GLU A 32 -0.27 5.10 -4.37
CA GLU A 32 0.03 4.02 -5.30
C GLU A 32 0.45 4.56 -6.67
N VAL A 33 -0.29 5.51 -7.24
CA VAL A 33 0.08 6.14 -8.52
C VAL A 33 1.47 6.78 -8.43
N LYS A 34 1.76 7.49 -7.34
CA LYS A 34 3.10 8.09 -7.13
C LYS A 34 4.19 7.03 -6.99
N ALA A 35 3.91 5.93 -6.30
CA ALA A 35 4.85 4.83 -6.14
C ALA A 35 5.10 4.11 -7.47
N GLU A 36 4.06 3.88 -8.27
CA GLU A 36 4.15 3.28 -9.60
C GLU A 36 4.94 4.18 -10.57
N GLU A 37 4.69 5.49 -10.55
CA GLU A 37 5.47 6.46 -11.33
C GLU A 37 6.96 6.45 -10.93
N MET A 38 7.25 6.37 -9.63
CA MET A 38 8.61 6.25 -9.13
C MET A 38 9.25 4.93 -9.56
N ALA A 39 8.54 3.82 -9.45
CA ALA A 39 9.01 2.51 -9.86
C ALA A 39 9.35 2.48 -11.36
N LYS A 40 8.46 3.03 -12.21
CA LYS A 40 8.68 3.19 -13.66
C LYS A 40 9.92 4.04 -13.95
N LYS A 41 10.13 5.13 -13.20
CA LYS A 41 11.29 6.01 -13.38
C LYS A 41 12.63 5.29 -13.12
N TYR A 42 12.66 4.38 -12.16
CA TYR A 42 13.87 3.64 -11.77
C TYR A 42 13.92 2.21 -12.33
N ASP A 43 13.04 1.88 -13.28
CA ASP A 43 12.93 0.53 -13.88
C ASP A 43 12.79 -0.59 -12.83
N CYS A 44 12.11 -0.28 -11.72
CA CYS A 44 11.90 -1.21 -10.61
C CYS A 44 10.52 -1.87 -10.77
N PRO A 45 10.40 -3.19 -10.57
CA PRO A 45 9.10 -3.85 -10.51
C PRO A 45 8.27 -3.31 -9.35
N PHE A 46 7.05 -2.86 -9.63
CA PHE A 46 6.03 -2.53 -8.64
C PHE A 46 5.00 -3.65 -8.63
N VAL A 47 4.85 -4.33 -7.49
CA VAL A 47 3.99 -5.51 -7.36
C VAL A 47 3.13 -5.38 -6.12
N ASP A 48 1.91 -5.90 -6.20
CA ASP A 48 1.11 -6.16 -5.02
C ASP A 48 1.75 -7.24 -4.15
N ASN A 49 1.23 -7.46 -2.94
CA ASN A 49 1.71 -8.51 -2.04
C ASN A 49 1.40 -9.96 -2.54
N GLU A 50 1.55 -10.24 -3.84
CA GLU A 50 1.43 -11.56 -4.46
C GLU A 50 2.75 -12.31 -4.38
N MET A 51 2.77 -13.43 -3.65
CA MET A 51 3.89 -14.36 -3.69
C MET A 51 3.68 -15.39 -4.81
N PRO A 52 4.73 -15.82 -5.54
CA PRO A 52 6.15 -15.52 -5.33
C PRO A 52 6.68 -14.36 -6.19
N TYR A 53 7.46 -13.48 -5.57
CA TYR A 53 8.29 -12.53 -6.30
C TYR A 53 9.46 -13.31 -6.95
N GLY A 54 9.47 -13.40 -8.27
CA GLY A 54 10.55 -14.08 -8.99
C GLY A 54 11.93 -13.48 -8.69
N ARG A 55 13.00 -14.12 -9.19
CA ARG A 55 14.35 -13.53 -9.12
C ARG A 55 14.38 -12.23 -9.92
N VAL A 56 14.66 -11.13 -9.24
CA VAL A 56 14.87 -9.84 -9.90
C VAL A 56 16.32 -9.62 -10.34
N PRO A 57 16.54 -8.83 -11.40
CA PRO A 57 17.87 -8.46 -11.83
C PRO A 57 18.65 -7.77 -10.71
N GLN A 58 19.94 -8.08 -10.60
CA GLN A 58 20.83 -7.41 -9.66
C GLN A 58 20.80 -5.88 -9.92
N GLY A 59 20.53 -5.09 -8.88
CA GLY A 59 20.45 -3.63 -8.96
C GLY A 59 19.05 -3.05 -9.13
N HIS A 60 18.01 -3.87 -9.35
CA HIS A 60 16.62 -3.43 -9.49
C HIS A 60 15.77 -4.03 -8.35
N PRO A 61 15.64 -3.34 -7.21
CA PRO A 61 14.81 -3.82 -6.11
C PRO A 61 13.34 -3.89 -6.51
N VAL A 62 12.61 -4.85 -5.95
CA VAL A 62 11.15 -4.90 -6.06
C VAL A 62 10.54 -3.96 -5.04
N ILE A 63 9.59 -3.14 -5.49
CA ILE A 63 8.73 -2.35 -4.61
C ILE A 63 7.43 -3.14 -4.43
N VAL A 64 7.15 -3.55 -3.19
CA VAL A 64 5.94 -4.30 -2.85
C VAL A 64 4.93 -3.36 -2.18
N ASP A 65 3.73 -3.26 -2.74
CA ASP A 65 2.63 -2.50 -2.18
C ASP A 65 1.91 -3.29 -1.06
N TYR A 66 1.80 -2.66 0.11
CA TYR A 66 1.12 -3.18 1.30
C TYR A 66 -0.07 -2.33 1.76
N PHE A 67 -0.49 -1.33 0.98
CA PHE A 67 -1.51 -0.36 1.41
C PHE A 67 -2.88 -1.00 1.67
N TYR A 68 -3.20 -2.11 0.99
CA TYR A 68 -4.53 -2.73 1.03
C TYR A 68 -4.60 -4.01 1.88
N HIS A 69 -3.99 -4.00 3.07
CA HIS A 69 -3.99 -5.15 3.98
C HIS A 69 -5.41 -5.64 4.39
N GLU A 70 -6.44 -4.80 4.26
CA GLU A 70 -7.82 -5.18 4.56
C GLU A 70 -8.43 -6.11 3.49
N GLU A 71 -8.00 -6.01 2.23
CA GLU A 71 -8.45 -6.89 1.14
C GLU A 71 -7.80 -8.29 1.19
N ILE A 72 -6.76 -8.40 2.01
CA ILE A 72 -5.98 -9.62 2.25
C ILE A 72 -6.66 -10.52 3.31
N ARG A 73 -7.56 -9.96 4.15
CA ARG A 73 -8.30 -10.72 5.16
C ARG A 73 -9.37 -11.60 4.50
N GLY A 74 -9.06 -12.89 4.37
CA GLY A 74 -9.97 -13.91 3.83
C GLY A 74 -9.60 -14.40 2.43
N THR A 75 -8.56 -13.85 1.80
CA THR A 75 -8.10 -14.20 0.45
C THR A 75 -6.80 -15.03 0.46
N GLU A 76 -6.54 -15.77 1.53
CA GLU A 76 -5.31 -16.57 1.74
C GLU A 76 -4.00 -15.78 1.58
N ASN A 77 -4.03 -14.45 1.73
CA ASN A 77 -2.89 -13.58 1.49
C ASN A 77 -2.31 -13.69 0.08
N THR A 78 -3.18 -13.95 -0.91
CA THR A 78 -2.79 -14.09 -2.32
C THR A 78 -2.37 -12.77 -2.96
N GLY A 79 -2.61 -11.63 -2.31
CA GLY A 79 -2.32 -10.29 -2.85
C GLY A 79 -3.24 -9.88 -4.01
N LYS A 80 -4.21 -10.72 -4.40
CA LYS A 80 -5.16 -10.46 -5.48
C LYS A 80 -6.18 -9.40 -5.07
N ARG A 81 -6.15 -8.25 -5.75
CA ARG A 81 -7.21 -7.24 -5.67
C ARG A 81 -8.47 -7.72 -6.42
N ASN A 82 -9.63 -7.62 -5.78
CA ASN A 82 -10.91 -7.77 -6.48
C ASN A 82 -11.21 -6.45 -7.20
N ARG A 83 -10.82 -6.36 -8.47
CA ARG A 83 -11.03 -5.18 -9.31
C ARG A 83 -12.40 -5.16 -9.96
#